data_AF-A0AAD7Z5S8-F1
#
_entry.id   AF-A0AAD7Z5S8-F1
#
_cell.length_a   1.000
_cell.length_b   1.000
_cell.length_c   1.000
_cell.angle_alpha   90.00
_cell.angle_beta   90.00
_cell.angle_gamma   90.00
#
_symmetry.space_group_name_H-M   'P 1'
#
loop_
_entity.id
_entity.type
_entity.pdbx_description
1 polymer ?
#
loop_
_entity_poly.entity_id
_entity_poly.type
_entity_poly.pdbx_seq_one_letter_code
_entity_poly.pdbx_strand_id
1 'polypeptide(L)'
;MATCESVRCRDRQSCLLELNTGTPRCVTCSYKCPRPRSPSGMRRDMGGPICGTNNRTYHSWCHMLKDACATGFVIETKFSGSCDTGGAKPTVANTVFDEGASLDRYS
;
A
#
# COMPACT_ATOMS: atom_id res chain seq x y z
N MET A 1 -22.83 -9.11 -12.93
CA MET A 1 -21.56 -8.71 -12.28
C MET A 1 -21.55 -9.31 -10.89
N ALA A 2 -20.42 -9.87 -10.43
CA ALA A 2 -20.33 -10.43 -9.08
C ALA A 2 -20.16 -9.29 -8.06
N THR A 3 -20.75 -9.42 -6.89
CA THR A 3 -20.67 -8.47 -5.76
C THR A 3 -20.43 -9.24 -4.46
N CYS A 4 -20.10 -8.55 -3.37
CA CYS A 4 -19.95 -9.22 -2.07
C CYS A 4 -21.23 -9.84 -1.52
N GLU A 5 -22.39 -9.55 -2.12
CA GLU A 5 -23.66 -10.19 -1.79
C GLU A 5 -23.85 -11.54 -2.49
N SER A 6 -23.25 -11.72 -3.68
CA SER A 6 -23.34 -12.96 -4.46
C SER A 6 -22.11 -13.87 -4.32
N VAL A 7 -21.00 -13.34 -3.80
CA VAL A 7 -19.75 -14.09 -3.59
C VAL A 7 -19.68 -14.68 -2.19
N ARG A 8 -19.45 -16.00 -2.11
CA ARG A 8 -19.17 -16.70 -0.85
C ARG A 8 -17.68 -16.93 -0.70
N CYS A 9 -17.04 -16.19 0.20
CA CYS A 9 -15.63 -16.39 0.53
C CYS A 9 -15.41 -17.63 1.40
N ARG A 10 -14.16 -18.09 1.53
CA ARG A 10 -13.80 -19.22 2.40
C ARG A 10 -13.91 -18.85 3.88
N ASP A 11 -13.88 -19.85 4.77
CA ASP A 11 -13.92 -19.63 6.21
C ASP A 11 -12.84 -18.66 6.69
N ARG A 12 -13.25 -17.68 7.51
CA ARG A 12 -12.42 -16.58 8.05
C ARG A 12 -11.91 -15.58 6.99
N GLN A 13 -12.44 -15.60 5.78
CA GLN A 13 -12.25 -14.53 4.82
C GLN A 13 -13.41 -13.53 4.87
N SER A 14 -13.11 -12.28 4.60
CA SER A 14 -14.09 -11.22 4.43
C SER A 14 -14.10 -10.77 2.97
N CYS A 15 -15.27 -10.45 2.45
CA CYS A 15 -15.41 -9.89 1.11
C CYS A 15 -15.26 -8.37 1.16
N LEU A 16 -14.36 -7.84 0.33
CA LEU A 16 -14.17 -6.41 0.14
C LEU A 16 -14.55 -6.01 -1.29
N LEU A 17 -15.22 -4.88 -1.44
CA LEU A 17 -15.59 -4.36 -2.75
C LEU A 17 -14.55 -3.34 -3.24
N GLU A 18 -14.08 -3.51 -4.47
CA GLU A 18 -13.25 -2.53 -5.15
C GLU A 18 -14.13 -1.41 -5.74
N LEU A 19 -14.00 -0.17 -5.25
CA LEU A 19 -14.89 0.93 -5.67
C LEU A 19 -14.73 1.31 -7.16
N ASN A 20 -13.53 1.18 -7.72
CA ASN A 20 -13.26 1.58 -9.11
C ASN A 20 -13.81 0.59 -10.14
N THR A 21 -13.80 -0.71 -9.82
CA THR A 21 -14.18 -1.77 -10.77
C THR A 21 -15.47 -2.48 -10.40
N GLY A 22 -15.97 -2.28 -9.17
CA GLY A 22 -17.08 -3.04 -8.60
C GLY A 22 -16.76 -4.52 -8.35
N THR A 23 -15.48 -4.91 -8.38
CA THR A 23 -15.07 -6.31 -8.27
C THR A 23 -14.92 -6.72 -6.80
N PRO A 24 -15.52 -7.84 -6.36
CA PRO A 24 -15.35 -8.36 -5.01
C PRO A 24 -14.01 -9.10 -4.85
N ARG A 25 -13.37 -8.92 -3.69
CA ARG A 25 -12.12 -9.60 -3.31
C ARG A 25 -12.28 -10.26 -1.95
N CYS A 26 -12.03 -11.56 -1.89
CA CYS A 26 -11.98 -12.30 -0.63
C CYS A 26 -10.58 -12.18 -0.02
N VAL A 27 -10.48 -11.62 1.19
CA VAL A 27 -9.21 -11.46 1.91
C VAL A 27 -9.29 -12.04 3.31
N THR A 28 -8.16 -12.44 3.87
CA THR A 28 -8.08 -12.85 5.27
C THR A 28 -7.77 -11.64 6.13
N CYS A 29 -8.73 -11.20 6.93
CA CYS A 29 -8.57 -10.06 7.82
C CYS A 29 -7.76 -10.44 9.06
N SER A 30 -6.70 -9.67 9.34
CA SER A 30 -5.95 -9.77 10.60
C SER A 30 -6.16 -8.52 11.43
N TYR A 31 -6.74 -8.68 12.62
CA TYR A 31 -7.01 -7.57 13.55
C TYR A 31 -5.88 -7.34 14.56
N LYS A 32 -4.90 -8.24 14.61
CA LYS A 32 -3.70 -8.13 15.46
C LYS A 32 -2.53 -7.66 14.60
N CYS A 33 -2.25 -6.36 14.65
CA CYS A 33 -1.06 -5.80 14.02
C CYS A 33 0.13 -5.84 14.99
N PRO A 34 1.34 -6.20 14.53
CA PRO A 34 2.53 -6.15 15.36
C PRO A 34 2.76 -4.72 15.82
N ARG A 35 3.03 -4.53 17.11
CA ARG A 35 3.46 -3.23 17.63
C ARG A 35 4.95 -3.03 17.29
N PRO A 36 5.37 -1.83 16.91
CA PRO A 36 6.79 -1.51 16.79
C PRO A 36 7.42 -1.60 18.18
N ARG A 37 8.16 -2.68 18.47
CA ARG A 37 8.81 -2.86 19.77
C ARG A 37 10.33 -2.90 19.65
N SER A 38 11.03 -1.79 19.90
CA SER A 38 12.39 -1.92 20.45
C SER A 38 12.69 -0.85 21.50
N PRO A 39 13.25 -1.24 22.67
CA PRO A 39 13.89 -0.34 23.64
C PRO A 39 15.16 0.33 23.09
N SER A 40 15.75 -0.18 22.00
CA SER A 40 16.83 0.47 21.24
C SER A 40 16.32 1.33 20.07
N GLY A 41 15.01 1.62 20.03
CA GLY A 41 14.41 2.63 19.16
C GLY A 41 14.29 2.28 17.67
N MET A 42 15.05 1.32 17.13
CA MET A 42 14.93 0.93 15.72
C MET A 42 14.21 -0.40 15.54
N ARG A 43 12.90 -0.34 15.30
CA ARG A 43 12.21 -1.33 14.47
C ARG A 43 11.82 -0.63 13.18
N ARG A 44 12.52 -0.96 12.11
CA ARG A 44 12.01 -0.72 10.76
C ARG A 44 10.84 -1.67 10.58
N ASP A 45 9.65 -1.24 11.00
CA ASP A 45 8.46 -1.73 10.33
C ASP A 45 8.74 -1.49 8.84
N MET A 46 8.88 -2.59 8.08
CA MET A 46 9.61 -2.68 6.81
C MET A 46 8.97 -1.87 5.64
N GLY A 47 8.21 -0.82 5.95
CA GLY A 47 7.57 0.03 4.95
C GLY A 47 7.28 1.47 5.39
N GLY A 48 7.54 1.86 6.64
CA GLY A 48 7.18 3.20 7.13
C GLY A 48 5.67 3.49 7.03
N PRO A 49 5.24 4.75 7.23
CA PRO A 49 3.87 5.13 6.95
C PRO A 49 3.54 4.92 5.47
N ILE A 50 2.29 4.59 5.17
CA ILE A 50 1.79 4.42 3.80
C ILE A 50 0.53 5.26 3.59
N CYS A 51 0.34 5.81 2.40
CA CYS A 51 -0.88 6.51 2.01
C CYS A 51 -1.78 5.54 1.27
N GLY A 52 -3.00 5.33 1.76
CA GLY A 52 -4.01 4.51 1.10
C GLY A 52 -4.72 5.23 -0.04
N THR A 53 -5.40 4.47 -0.91
CA THR A 53 -6.27 5.01 -1.98
C THR A 53 -7.44 5.83 -1.45
N ASN A 54 -7.81 5.65 -0.17
CA ASN A 54 -8.80 6.48 0.53
C ASN A 54 -8.20 7.77 1.15
N ASN A 55 -7.00 8.18 0.72
CA ASN A 55 -6.28 9.36 1.20
C ASN A 55 -6.05 9.38 2.72
N ARG A 56 -5.95 8.21 3.36
CA ARG A 56 -5.55 8.09 4.77
C ARG A 56 -4.16 7.52 4.90
N THR A 57 -3.41 8.04 5.87
CA THR A 57 -2.09 7.51 6.24
C THR A 57 -2.25 6.36 7.25
N TYR A 58 -1.56 5.25 7.01
CA TYR A 58 -1.50 4.11 7.92
C TYR A 58 -0.08 3.84 8.37
N HIS A 59 0.08 3.43 9.63
CA HIS A 59 1.40 3.07 10.19
C HIS A 59 2.07 1.87 9.50
N SER A 60 1.28 1.01 8.83
CA SER A 60 1.77 -0.17 8.11
C SER A 60 0.66 -0.74 7.23
N TRP A 61 1.00 -1.64 6.30
CA TRP A 61 0.02 -2.44 5.54
C TRP A 61 -1.04 -3.14 6.41
N CYS A 62 -0.65 -3.71 7.56
CA CYS A 62 -1.61 -4.40 8.44
C CYS A 62 -2.73 -3.46 8.93
N HIS A 63 -2.36 -2.25 9.35
CA HIS A 63 -3.31 -1.24 9.81
C HIS A 63 -4.23 -0.78 8.66
N MET A 64 -3.72 -0.68 7.43
CA MET A 64 -4.54 -0.39 6.25
C MET A 64 -5.52 -1.52 5.93
N LEU A 65 -5.03 -2.77 5.91
CA LEU A 65 -5.89 -3.94 5.69
C LEU A 65 -6.96 -4.07 6.77
N LYS A 66 -6.64 -3.73 8.02
CA LYS A 66 -7.62 -3.70 9.10
C LYS A 66 -8.75 -2.69 8.84
N ASP A 67 -8.42 -1.49 8.34
CA ASP A 67 -9.44 -0.49 7.96
C ASP A 67 -10.26 -0.95 6.74
N ALA A 68 -9.59 -1.55 5.74
CA ALA A 68 -10.27 -2.14 4.58
C ALA A 68 -11.30 -3.19 5.01
N CYS A 69 -10.89 -4.10 5.91
CA CYS A 69 -11.77 -5.09 6.51
C CYS A 69 -12.90 -4.51 7.36
N ALA A 70 -12.68 -3.40 8.04
CA ALA A 70 -13.72 -2.75 8.85
C ALA A 70 -14.75 -2.01 7.97
N THR A 71 -14.30 -1.44 6.85
CA THR A 71 -15.14 -0.67 5.93
C THR A 71 -15.83 -1.53 4.87
N GLY A 72 -15.32 -2.74 4.60
CA GLY A 72 -15.82 -3.61 3.54
C GLY A 72 -15.38 -3.20 2.14
N PHE A 73 -14.43 -2.26 2.04
CA PHE A 73 -13.90 -1.76 0.77
C PHE A 73 -12.42 -2.06 0.63
N VAL A 74 -12.00 -2.32 -0.59
CA VAL A 74 -10.58 -2.50 -0.90
C VAL A 74 -9.88 -1.14 -0.74
N ILE A 75 -8.86 -1.12 0.12
CA ILE A 75 -7.94 0.01 0.24
C ILE A 75 -6.58 -0.50 -0.23
N GLU A 76 -6.02 0.14 -1.25
CA GLU A 76 -4.69 -0.19 -1.78
C GLU A 76 -3.68 0.89 -1.37
N THR A 77 -2.39 0.57 -1.41
CA THR A 77 -1.35 1.56 -1.19
C THR A 77 -1.25 2.46 -2.42
N LYS A 78 -1.51 3.77 -2.24
CA LYS A 78 -1.31 4.79 -3.25
C LYS A 78 0.19 5.11 -3.42
N PHE A 79 0.89 5.29 -2.31
CA PHE A 79 2.36 5.45 -2.25
C PHE A 79 2.87 5.21 -0.83
N SER A 80 4.17 4.92 -0.69
CA SER A 80 4.86 4.90 0.60
C SER A 80 5.05 6.33 1.12
N GLY A 81 4.76 6.58 2.39
CA GLY A 81 4.79 7.90 3.03
C GLY A 81 3.43 8.34 3.58
N SER A 82 3.39 9.51 4.24
CA SER A 82 2.12 10.11 4.68
C SER A 82 1.41 10.80 3.51
N CYS A 83 0.09 10.72 3.47
CA CYS A 83 -0.74 11.47 2.51
C CYS A 83 -0.54 12.99 2.64
N ASP A 84 -0.31 13.50 3.86
CA ASP A 84 -0.14 14.94 4.13
C ASP A 84 1.15 15.50 3.53
N THR A 85 2.20 14.67 3.46
CA THR A 85 3.48 15.04 2.86
C THR A 85 3.49 14.93 1.34
N GLY A 86 2.32 14.70 0.72
CA GLY A 86 2.16 14.63 -0.73
C GLY A 86 3.02 13.58 -1.42
N GLY A 87 3.45 12.55 -0.67
CA GLY A 87 4.50 11.62 -1.10
C GLY A 87 5.75 12.41 -1.49
N ALA A 88 6.71 12.53 -0.59
CA ALA A 88 8.08 12.64 -1.04
C ALA A 88 8.32 11.39 -1.90
N LYS A 89 8.12 11.51 -3.23
CA LYS A 89 8.59 10.53 -4.18
C LYS A 89 10.01 10.25 -3.72
N PRO A 90 10.42 9.01 -3.48
CA PRO A 90 11.79 8.69 -3.78
C PRO A 90 11.86 8.88 -5.30
N THR A 91 12.06 10.12 -5.75
CA THR A 91 12.83 10.35 -6.95
C THR A 91 14.06 9.54 -6.68
N VAL A 92 14.17 8.39 -7.35
CA VAL A 92 15.42 7.69 -7.50
C VAL A 92 16.46 8.79 -7.66
N ALA A 93 17.27 8.98 -6.62
CA ALA A 93 18.36 9.92 -6.63
C ALA A 93 19.42 9.28 -7.54
N ASN A 94 19.20 9.43 -8.84
CA ASN A 94 20.19 9.36 -9.90
C ASN A 94 19.92 10.57 -10.81
N THR A 95 20.22 11.76 -10.32
CA THR A 95 20.45 12.94 -11.15
C THR A 95 21.95 13.15 -11.26
N VAL A 96 22.58 12.44 -12.22
CA VAL A 96 23.77 12.82 -13.01
C VAL A 96 23.64 11.92 -14.26
N PHE A 97 23.56 12.37 -15.52
CA PHE A 97 24.42 13.32 -16.21
C PHE A 97 23.67 14.11 -17.29
N ASP A 98 24.14 15.35 -17.39
CA ASP A 98 23.94 16.43 -18.34
C ASP A 98 24.63 16.10 -19.70
N GLU A 99 24.07 16.65 -20.78
CA GLU A 99 24.66 16.93 -22.11
C GLU A 99 25.08 15.80 -23.06
N GLY A 100 24.70 15.99 -24.33
CA GLY A 100 25.04 15.10 -25.43
C GLY A 100 26.53 15.04 -25.77
N ALA A 101 26.99 13.86 -26.19
CA ALA A 101 28.21 13.68 -26.98
C ALA A 101 28.18 12.34 -27.73
N SER A 102 28.23 12.43 -29.07
CA SER A 102 28.87 11.54 -30.05
C SER A 102 28.86 10.02 -29.81
N LEU A 103 28.10 9.32 -30.66
CA LEU A 103 28.29 7.91 -30.99
C LEU A 103 29.53 7.75 -31.87
N ASP A 104 30.71 7.64 -31.26
CA ASP A 104 31.92 7.17 -31.96
C ASP A 104 32.77 6.31 -31.04
N ARG A 105 32.61 4.98 -31.15
CA ARG A 105 33.64 3.92 -31.06
C ARG A 105 33.08 2.61 -30.50
N TYR A 106 32.66 1.74 -31.40
CA TYR A 106 33.04 0.34 -31.31
C TYR A 106 33.71 -0.05 -32.62
N SER A 107 34.83 -0.77 -32.46
CA SER A 107 35.85 -1.14 -33.44
C SER A 107 35.36 -1.83 -34.71
#